data_AF-A0A7S3AV07-F1
#
_entry.id   AF-A0A7S3AV07-F1
#
_cell.length_a   1.000
_cell.length_b   1.000
_cell.length_c   1.000
_cell.angle_alpha   90.00
_cell.angle_beta   90.00
_cell.angle_gamma   90.00
#
_symmetry.space_group_name_H-M   'P 1'
#
loop_
_entity.id
_entity.type
_entity.pdbx_description
1 polymer ?
#
loop_
_entity_poly.entity_id
_entity_poly.type
_entity_poly.pdbx_seq_one_letter_code
_entity_poly.pdbx_strand_id
1 'polypeptide(L)'
;MEDVDKVIFAADSADGEQELLGLKEVVRAFQDTRTFMYGEAEATKLTLYKMRKDEDFNQWKVESSQDEVAARLASVGIGAQPSAVYWKRSPEAAHRNGVLVGRVFDTYLGSAAVSCGLRGKSVPINGLLSPSTLPIVEAELSISTPEPTPEVTDDSPAPLDLGEYSGLIVKAIGDGKVYTVVVRTESFETDGIEYHADFAAQANTFSTARLPFSSFSAYRDGRRIPPANAPELNRGAIVGLALAFYPIRNDPSKTTGEFYLSVAHIKAYRKRDEPELVYVSDAAVGAHWRNQMTQSVLEPSTAAAAQETNPTEAGIASASMGGDESKGEGAEEEAGAAQDVGISDQKARRVQVKLQGEDLLRRSGLTYFMVRPGTLLDGPGGGRLSFSQSVVDSTLPVTRTDVAEVIVSSLLDPRACNVACSVTASEYTQMAAEQDISKLLEVMQPNRM
;
A
#
# COMPACT_ATOMS: atom_id res chain seq x y z
N MET A 1 5.54 23.15 -3.04
CA MET A 1 4.14 22.88 -3.42
C MET A 1 3.26 23.30 -2.25
N GLU A 2 3.42 24.57 -1.83
CA GLU A 2 2.77 25.11 -0.63
C GLU A 2 1.27 25.26 -0.89
N ASP A 3 0.42 24.92 0.10
CA ASP A 3 -1.05 25.00 0.05
C ASP A 3 -1.77 24.13 -1.00
N VAL A 4 -1.13 23.05 -1.48
CA VAL A 4 -1.78 22.09 -2.39
C VAL A 4 -2.41 20.93 -1.62
N ASP A 5 -3.72 20.78 -1.72
CA ASP A 5 -4.49 19.72 -1.06
C ASP A 5 -4.78 18.50 -1.92
N LYS A 6 -4.82 18.69 -3.24
CA LYS A 6 -5.10 17.64 -4.22
C LYS A 6 -4.27 17.85 -5.47
N VAL A 7 -3.92 16.75 -6.13
CA VAL A 7 -3.08 16.76 -7.33
C VAL A 7 -3.82 16.07 -8.47
N ILE A 8 -3.89 16.72 -9.62
CA ILE A 8 -4.20 16.04 -10.89
C ILE A 8 -2.86 15.83 -11.60
N PHE A 9 -2.50 14.58 -11.83
CA PHE A 9 -1.33 14.23 -12.63
C PHE A 9 -1.79 13.73 -14.00
N ALA A 10 -1.71 14.63 -14.97
CA ALA A 10 -1.96 14.36 -16.38
C ALA A 10 -0.70 14.76 -17.17
N ALA A 11 0.13 13.77 -17.48
CA ALA A 11 1.35 13.97 -18.24
C ALA A 11 1.41 12.98 -19.40
N ASP A 12 1.97 13.46 -20.50
CA ASP A 12 2.34 12.68 -21.67
C ASP A 12 3.73 13.16 -22.08
N SER A 13 4.64 12.22 -22.30
CA SER A 13 6.04 12.51 -22.63
C SER A 13 6.50 11.55 -23.71
N ALA A 14 7.23 12.09 -24.70
CA ALA A 14 7.91 11.27 -25.71
C ALA A 14 8.91 10.29 -25.08
N ASP A 15 9.49 10.68 -23.94
CA ASP A 15 10.25 9.79 -23.07
C ASP A 15 9.40 9.43 -21.84
N GLY A 16 8.78 8.25 -21.88
CA GLY A 16 7.93 7.77 -20.79
C GLY A 16 8.66 7.64 -19.44
N GLU A 17 9.99 7.52 -19.42
CA GLU A 17 10.74 7.48 -18.16
C GLU A 17 10.66 8.82 -17.42
N GLN A 18 10.59 9.94 -18.14
CA GLN A 18 10.39 11.27 -17.57
C GLN A 18 9.00 11.41 -16.94
N GLU A 19 7.97 10.80 -17.54
CA GLU A 19 6.62 10.80 -16.95
C GLU A 19 6.62 10.12 -15.59
N LEU A 20 7.20 8.92 -15.52
CA LEU A 20 7.29 8.16 -14.28
C LEU A 20 8.16 8.86 -13.23
N LEU A 21 9.27 9.47 -13.64
CA LEU A 21 10.11 10.27 -12.76
C LEU A 21 9.35 11.48 -12.21
N GLY A 22 8.65 12.22 -13.07
CA GLY A 22 7.80 13.34 -12.68
C GLY A 22 6.74 12.93 -11.65
N LEU A 23 6.07 11.80 -11.88
CA LEU A 23 5.09 11.27 -10.92
C LEU A 23 5.75 10.92 -9.57
N LYS A 24 6.91 10.28 -9.58
CA LYS A 24 7.68 9.97 -8.36
C LYS A 24 8.02 11.24 -7.57
N GLU A 25 8.51 12.26 -8.24
CA GLU A 25 8.88 13.52 -7.59
C GLU A 25 7.65 14.28 -7.09
N VAL A 26 6.53 14.27 -7.82
CA VAL A 26 5.26 14.87 -7.36
C VAL A 26 4.74 14.14 -6.12
N VAL A 27 4.69 12.80 -6.13
CA VAL A 27 4.27 12.00 -4.97
C VAL A 27 5.16 12.29 -3.78
N ARG A 28 6.48 12.36 -3.99
CA ARG A 28 7.45 12.68 -2.95
C ARG A 28 7.24 14.10 -2.41
N ALA A 29 7.18 15.11 -3.27
CA ALA A 29 7.00 16.50 -2.89
C ALA A 29 5.66 16.75 -2.18
N PHE A 30 4.59 16.06 -2.60
CA PHE A 30 3.30 16.13 -1.94
C PHE A 30 3.34 15.54 -0.53
N GLN A 31 4.03 14.41 -0.35
CA GLN A 31 4.27 13.81 0.96
C GLN A 31 5.17 14.67 1.86
N ASP A 32 6.18 15.33 1.28
CA ASP A 32 7.13 16.18 2.00
C ASP A 32 6.50 17.52 2.41
N THR A 33 5.75 18.19 1.51
CA THR A 33 5.11 19.49 1.79
C THR A 33 4.07 19.39 2.90
N ARG A 34 3.29 18.29 2.96
CA ARG A 34 2.35 18.08 4.08
C ARG A 34 3.04 17.87 5.41
N THR A 35 4.26 17.35 5.42
CA THR A 35 5.05 17.25 6.66
C THR A 35 5.50 18.64 7.14
N PHE A 36 5.66 19.59 6.22
CA PHE A 36 6.11 20.95 6.50
C PHE A 36 4.97 21.92 6.90
N MET A 37 3.85 21.96 6.16
CA MET A 37 2.80 22.97 6.34
C MET A 37 1.87 22.73 7.54
N TYR A 38 1.64 21.47 7.88
CA TYR A 38 0.57 21.05 8.80
C TYR A 38 1.12 20.56 10.17
N GLY A 39 2.44 20.58 10.37
CA GLY A 39 3.07 20.01 11.56
C GLY A 39 2.85 18.49 11.71
N GLU A 40 3.35 17.88 12.80
CA GLU A 40 3.15 16.44 13.06
C GLU A 40 1.66 16.08 13.34
N ALA A 41 0.84 17.06 13.73
CA ALA A 41 -0.57 16.88 14.12
C ALA A 41 -1.56 16.91 12.95
N GLU A 42 -1.27 17.63 11.86
CA GLU A 42 -2.11 17.62 10.66
C GLU A 42 -1.51 16.84 9.48
N ALA A 43 -0.35 16.21 9.69
CA ALA A 43 0.21 15.24 8.76
C ALA A 43 -0.82 14.13 8.43
N THR A 44 -0.93 13.77 7.16
CA THR A 44 -1.71 12.59 6.72
C THR A 44 -1.22 11.31 7.36
N LYS A 45 -0.03 11.33 7.97
CA LYS A 45 0.62 10.19 8.60
C LYS A 45 1.11 10.58 10.00
N LEU A 46 0.50 10.03 11.05
CA LEU A 46 1.03 10.06 12.41
C LEU A 46 2.20 9.09 12.49
N THR A 47 3.37 9.54 12.94
CA THR A 47 4.49 8.62 13.11
C THR A 47 4.41 7.89 14.45
N LEU A 48 4.21 6.57 14.40
CA LEU A 48 4.17 5.74 15.60
C LEU A 48 5.57 5.34 16.05
N TYR A 49 6.44 4.93 15.13
CA TYR A 49 7.81 4.52 15.46
C TYR A 49 8.76 4.91 14.34
N LYS A 50 9.85 5.62 14.66
CA LYS A 50 11.01 5.81 13.79
C LYS A 50 12.12 4.94 14.33
N MET A 51 12.38 3.78 13.71
CA MET A 51 13.32 2.82 14.30
C MET A 51 14.69 3.45 14.53
N ARG A 52 15.16 4.39 13.70
CA ARG A 52 16.40 5.15 13.96
C ARG A 52 16.52 5.85 15.31
N LYS A 53 15.41 6.10 16.03
CA LYS A 53 15.40 6.67 17.38
C LYS A 53 15.55 5.54 18.41
N ASP A 54 16.40 5.74 19.41
CA ASP A 54 16.64 4.71 20.44
C ASP A 54 15.42 4.53 21.36
N GLU A 55 14.72 5.62 21.69
CA GLU A 55 13.46 5.58 22.46
C GLU A 55 12.39 4.70 21.80
N ASP A 56 12.23 4.82 20.48
CA ASP A 56 11.24 4.04 19.71
C ASP A 56 11.67 2.58 19.58
N PHE A 57 12.95 2.31 19.28
CA PHE A 57 13.46 0.95 19.10
C PHE A 57 13.44 0.13 20.39
N ASN A 58 13.79 0.75 21.53
CA ASN A 58 13.91 0.07 22.82
C ASN A 58 12.54 -0.30 23.44
N GLN A 59 11.43 0.22 22.90
CA GLN A 59 10.08 -0.18 23.32
C GLN A 59 9.69 -1.59 22.84
N TRP A 60 10.38 -2.10 21.82
CA TRP A 60 10.07 -3.39 21.20
C TRP A 60 10.79 -4.53 21.91
N LYS A 61 10.06 -5.61 22.20
CA LYS A 61 10.57 -6.80 22.89
C LYS A 61 10.20 -8.04 22.09
N VAL A 62 11.12 -9.00 22.02
CA VAL A 62 10.83 -10.31 21.44
C VAL A 62 9.77 -10.98 22.29
N GLU A 63 8.70 -11.45 21.65
CA GLU A 63 7.69 -12.22 22.35
C GLU A 63 8.25 -13.60 22.62
N SER A 64 8.34 -13.95 23.90
CA SER A 64 8.58 -15.34 24.29
C SER A 64 7.42 -16.15 23.75
N SER A 65 7.71 -17.14 22.91
CA SER A 65 6.66 -17.98 22.35
C SER A 65 5.88 -18.61 23.51
N GLN A 66 4.61 -18.23 23.67
CA GLN A 66 3.65 -19.01 24.44
C GLN A 66 3.34 -20.27 23.63
N ASP A 67 4.37 -21.05 23.30
CA ASP A 67 4.19 -22.30 22.60
C ASP A 67 3.66 -23.31 23.63
N GLU A 68 2.36 -23.25 23.94
CA GLU A 68 1.63 -24.37 24.57
C GLU A 68 1.96 -25.68 23.84
N VAL A 69 2.16 -25.60 22.52
CA VAL A 69 2.57 -26.71 21.66
C VAL A 69 4.00 -27.18 21.97
N ALA A 70 4.97 -26.29 22.13
CA ALA A 70 6.33 -26.67 22.54
C ALA A 70 6.33 -27.27 23.96
N ALA A 71 5.53 -26.71 24.87
CA ALA A 71 5.32 -27.27 26.22
C ALA A 71 4.65 -28.66 26.17
N ARG A 72 3.67 -28.87 25.28
CA ARG A 72 3.01 -30.18 25.03
C ARG A 72 3.92 -31.17 24.32
N LEU A 73 4.75 -30.75 23.38
CA LEU A 73 5.70 -31.62 22.70
C LEU A 73 6.83 -32.03 23.65
N ALA A 74 7.33 -31.08 24.44
CA ALA A 74 8.29 -31.34 25.50
C ALA A 74 7.75 -32.31 26.55
N SER A 75 6.46 -32.22 26.91
CA SER A 75 5.84 -33.15 27.86
C SER A 75 5.69 -34.59 27.33
N VAL A 76 5.74 -34.78 26.00
CA VAL A 76 5.70 -36.09 25.33
C VAL A 76 7.13 -36.56 24.92
N GLY A 77 8.18 -35.86 25.37
CA GLY A 77 9.57 -36.23 25.10
C GLY A 77 10.05 -35.91 23.68
N ILE A 78 9.28 -35.14 22.91
CA ILE A 78 9.69 -34.58 21.63
C ILE A 78 10.29 -33.21 21.92
N GLY A 79 11.61 -33.09 21.80
CA GLY A 79 12.31 -31.83 22.05
C GLY A 79 11.82 -30.76 21.08
N ALA A 80 10.94 -29.87 21.54
CA ALA A 80 10.61 -28.67 20.79
C ALA A 80 11.88 -27.83 20.68
N GLN A 81 12.42 -27.68 19.47
CA GLN A 81 13.50 -26.71 19.25
C GLN A 81 12.87 -25.31 19.34
N PRO A 82 13.25 -24.49 20.34
CA PRO A 82 12.64 -23.18 20.49
C PRO A 82 13.04 -22.30 19.30
N SER A 83 12.07 -21.56 18.75
CA SER A 83 12.32 -20.56 17.72
C SER A 83 13.40 -19.58 18.19
N ALA A 84 14.45 -19.41 17.39
CA ALA A 84 15.50 -18.44 17.68
C ALA A 84 15.08 -17.09 17.09
N VAL A 85 14.72 -16.12 17.94
CA VAL A 85 14.22 -14.82 17.51
C VAL A 85 15.08 -13.71 18.10
N TYR A 86 15.50 -12.78 17.25
CA TYR A 86 16.32 -11.65 17.65
C TYR A 86 15.70 -10.34 17.17
N TRP A 87 15.67 -9.36 18.07
CA TRP A 87 15.41 -7.96 17.76
C TRP A 87 16.69 -7.16 17.97
N LYS A 88 17.28 -6.66 16.89
CA LYS A 88 18.61 -6.03 16.89
C LYS A 88 18.64 -4.75 16.06
N ARG A 89 19.66 -3.93 16.29
CA ARG A 89 19.97 -2.80 15.41
C ARG A 89 20.62 -3.28 14.12
N SER A 90 20.32 -2.61 13.02
CA SER A 90 21.13 -2.74 11.79
C SER A 90 22.60 -2.42 12.10
N PRO A 91 23.55 -3.22 11.59
CA PRO A 91 24.98 -2.98 11.81
C PRO A 91 25.51 -1.78 11.02
N GLU A 92 24.81 -1.34 9.97
CA GLU A 92 25.25 -0.26 9.10
C GLU A 92 24.74 1.10 9.62
N ALA A 93 25.68 2.01 9.93
CA ALA A 93 25.38 3.31 10.54
C ALA A 93 24.49 4.21 9.66
N ALA A 94 24.51 4.01 8.34
CA ALA A 94 23.70 4.77 7.39
C ALA A 94 22.19 4.55 7.58
N HIS A 95 21.79 3.36 8.06
CA HIS A 95 20.40 2.96 8.22
C HIS A 95 20.21 2.28 9.56
N ARG A 96 20.10 3.06 10.65
CA ARG A 96 19.81 2.58 12.03
C ARG A 96 18.38 1.99 12.16
N ASN A 97 18.08 0.96 11.39
CA ASN A 97 16.79 0.28 11.40
C ASN A 97 16.68 -0.71 12.57
N GLY A 98 15.45 -1.17 12.84
CA GLY A 98 15.18 -2.30 13.72
C GLY A 98 15.10 -3.58 12.90
N VAL A 99 15.83 -4.61 13.30
CA VAL A 99 15.99 -5.87 12.56
C VAL A 99 15.37 -6.99 13.38
N LEU A 100 14.29 -7.56 12.85
CA LEU A 100 13.68 -8.82 13.29
C LEU A 100 14.27 -9.94 12.44
N VAL A 101 15.07 -10.80 13.06
CA VAL A 101 15.79 -11.89 12.37
C VAL A 101 15.82 -13.14 13.21
N GLY A 102 15.76 -14.30 12.57
CA GLY A 102 15.74 -15.55 13.31
C GLY A 102 15.35 -16.75 12.48
N ARG A 103 15.00 -17.82 13.20
CA ARG A 103 14.49 -19.07 12.64
C ARG A 103 13.40 -19.65 13.52
N VAL A 104 12.24 -19.90 12.92
CA VAL A 104 11.16 -20.68 13.52
C VAL A 104 11.36 -22.14 13.13
N PHE A 105 11.47 -23.04 14.10
CA PHE A 105 11.74 -24.46 13.82
C PHE A 105 10.46 -25.26 13.53
N ASP A 106 9.34 -24.90 14.18
CA ASP A 106 8.03 -25.46 13.86
C ASP A 106 7.41 -24.70 12.69
N THR A 107 7.52 -25.26 11.48
CA THR A 107 7.06 -24.62 10.25
C THR A 107 5.53 -24.60 10.10
N TYR A 108 4.78 -25.33 10.94
CA TYR A 108 3.33 -25.41 10.83
C TYR A 108 2.62 -24.61 11.93
N LEU A 109 3.12 -24.64 13.16
CA LEU A 109 2.47 -24.01 14.31
C LEU A 109 3.34 -22.93 14.98
N GLY A 110 4.62 -22.84 14.63
CA GLY A 110 5.52 -21.85 15.22
C GLY A 110 5.31 -20.44 14.69
N SER A 111 5.73 -19.46 15.48
CA SER A 111 5.81 -18.07 15.07
C SER A 111 7.00 -17.37 15.71
N ALA A 112 7.41 -16.26 15.11
CA ALA A 112 8.39 -15.35 15.69
C ALA A 112 7.81 -13.94 15.69
N ALA A 113 7.71 -13.31 16.86
CA ALA A 113 7.14 -11.99 16.98
C ALA A 113 7.99 -11.07 17.84
N VAL A 114 7.93 -9.78 17.53
CA VAL A 114 8.41 -8.69 18.38
C VAL A 114 7.24 -7.72 18.58
N SER A 115 6.99 -7.31 19.82
CA SER A 115 5.86 -6.46 20.17
C SER A 115 6.26 -5.27 21.03
N CYS A 116 5.37 -4.28 21.05
CA CYS A 116 5.49 -3.09 21.88
C CYS A 116 4.12 -2.68 22.45
N GLY A 117 4.12 -2.15 23.67
CA GLY A 117 2.96 -1.46 24.23
C GLY A 117 2.81 -0.05 23.64
N LEU A 118 1.57 0.39 23.47
CA LEU A 118 1.19 1.72 23.00
C LEU A 118 0.46 2.56 24.06
N ARG A 119 0.14 1.99 25.22
CA ARG A 119 -0.44 2.72 26.34
C ARG A 119 0.43 3.93 26.70
N GLY A 120 -0.19 5.11 26.81
CA GLY A 120 0.46 6.36 27.20
C GLY A 120 1.15 7.08 26.03
N LYS A 121 1.11 6.53 24.82
CA LYS A 121 1.56 7.23 23.61
C LYS A 121 0.47 8.21 23.19
N SER A 122 0.73 9.52 23.30
CA SER A 122 -0.25 10.55 22.93
C SER A 122 -0.21 10.85 21.43
N VAL A 123 -1.39 11.03 20.83
CA VAL A 123 -1.52 11.79 19.58
C VAL A 123 -1.43 13.28 19.95
N PRO A 124 -0.66 14.12 19.22
CA PRO A 124 -0.70 15.55 19.45
C PRO A 124 -2.13 16.07 19.23
N ILE A 125 -2.77 16.54 20.31
CA ILE A 125 -4.11 17.14 20.29
C ILE A 125 -3.98 18.56 19.73
N ASN A 126 -4.74 18.89 18.68
CA ASN A 126 -4.87 20.27 18.22
C ASN A 126 -5.58 21.12 19.30
N GLY A 127 -4.97 22.26 19.64
CA GLY A 127 -5.51 23.26 20.54
C GLY A 127 -6.73 23.97 19.97
N LEU A 128 -7.89 23.31 20.00
CA LEU A 128 -9.15 24.02 20.16
C LEU A 128 -9.31 24.30 21.64
N LEU A 129 -9.02 25.56 22.02
CA LEU A 129 -9.49 26.14 23.27
C LEU A 129 -10.96 25.73 23.45
N SER A 130 -11.24 24.93 24.47
CA SER A 130 -12.60 24.79 24.99
C SER A 130 -13.13 26.19 25.29
N PRO A 131 -14.27 26.62 24.72
CA PRO A 131 -14.80 27.92 25.07
C PRO A 131 -15.29 27.86 26.52
N SER A 132 -14.94 28.92 27.25
CA SER A 132 -15.58 29.39 28.48
C SER A 132 -15.42 28.54 29.75
N THR A 133 -14.49 28.96 30.59
CA THR A 133 -14.86 29.29 31.97
C THR A 133 -14.17 30.61 32.33
N LEU A 134 -14.83 31.73 31.99
CA LEU A 134 -14.59 32.99 32.69
C LEU A 134 -15.36 32.96 34.02
N PRO A 135 -14.82 33.53 35.10
CA PRO A 135 -15.48 33.50 36.40
C PRO A 135 -16.63 34.51 36.40
N ILE A 136 -17.87 34.02 36.42
CA ILE A 136 -19.01 34.85 36.83
C ILE A 136 -19.10 34.73 38.35
N VAL A 137 -18.85 35.86 39.01
CA VAL A 137 -19.09 36.08 40.42
C VAL A 137 -20.58 36.39 40.57
N GLU A 138 -21.39 35.44 41.00
CA GLU A 138 -22.71 35.72 41.59
C GLU A 138 -23.01 34.74 42.73
N ALA A 139 -23.81 35.25 43.67
CA ALA A 139 -23.81 34.92 45.07
C ALA A 139 -24.59 33.65 45.45
N GLU A 140 -24.32 33.24 46.69
CA GLU A 140 -24.81 32.05 47.40
C GLU A 140 -26.29 31.72 47.22
N LEU A 141 -26.57 30.42 47.14
CA LEU A 141 -27.68 29.77 47.87
C LEU A 141 -27.32 28.29 48.08
N SER A 142 -27.22 27.93 49.35
CA SER A 142 -26.73 26.66 49.88
C SER A 142 -27.68 25.50 49.58
N ILE A 143 -27.20 24.45 48.91
CA ILE A 143 -27.85 23.14 48.87
C ILE A 143 -26.78 22.08 49.18
N SER A 144 -27.09 21.24 50.16
CA SER A 144 -26.25 20.20 50.76
C SER A 144 -25.65 19.24 49.73
N THR A 145 -24.33 19.19 49.69
CA THR A 145 -23.53 18.19 48.96
C THR A 145 -23.62 16.83 49.66
N PRO A 146 -23.80 15.70 48.95
CA PRO A 146 -23.28 14.41 49.42
C PRO A 146 -21.78 14.32 49.09
N GLU A 147 -20.98 13.91 50.07
CA GLU A 147 -19.54 13.62 49.96
C GLU A 147 -19.22 12.83 48.67
N PRO A 148 -18.26 13.26 47.82
CA PRO A 148 -17.78 12.42 46.74
C PRO A 148 -16.93 11.29 47.35
N THR A 149 -17.39 10.05 47.17
CA THR A 149 -16.56 8.86 47.26
C THR A 149 -15.31 9.04 46.40
N PRO A 150 -14.11 8.68 46.88
CA PRO A 150 -12.91 8.76 46.07
C PRO A 150 -13.05 7.80 44.90
N GLU A 151 -13.30 8.34 43.70
CA GLU A 151 -13.12 7.61 42.47
C GLU A 151 -11.65 7.19 42.40
N VAL A 152 -11.42 5.89 42.37
CA VAL A 152 -10.11 5.32 42.07
C VAL A 152 -9.84 5.67 40.62
N THR A 153 -9.19 6.82 40.38
CA THR A 153 -8.60 7.12 39.08
C THR A 153 -7.50 6.09 38.85
N ASP A 154 -7.81 5.09 38.03
CA ASP A 154 -6.83 4.16 37.50
C ASP A 154 -5.77 4.99 36.74
N ASP A 155 -4.60 5.17 37.33
CA ASP A 155 -3.47 5.92 36.77
C ASP A 155 -2.76 5.11 35.65
N SER A 156 -3.48 4.15 35.05
CA SER A 156 -2.98 3.33 33.97
C SER A 156 -2.92 4.16 32.68
N PRO A 157 -1.80 4.07 31.93
CA PRO A 157 -1.63 4.89 30.74
C PRO A 157 -2.72 4.57 29.70
N ALA A 158 -3.40 5.62 29.23
CA ALA A 158 -4.54 5.52 28.31
C ALA A 158 -4.14 4.81 26.99
N PRO A 159 -5.07 4.06 26.36
CA PRO A 159 -4.82 3.48 25.05
C PRO A 159 -4.64 4.57 23.98
N LEU A 160 -3.98 4.22 22.88
CA LEU A 160 -3.79 5.11 21.75
C LEU A 160 -5.05 5.15 20.89
N ASP A 161 -5.60 6.36 20.70
CA ASP A 161 -6.73 6.60 19.80
C ASP A 161 -6.23 6.81 18.36
N LEU A 162 -6.58 5.87 17.49
CA LEU A 162 -6.38 5.93 16.04
C LEU A 162 -7.71 5.96 15.27
N GLY A 163 -8.81 6.41 15.88
CA GLY A 163 -10.16 6.46 15.28
C GLY A 163 -10.24 7.29 14.00
N GLU A 164 -9.49 8.40 13.94
CA GLU A 164 -9.36 9.25 12.75
C GLU A 164 -8.43 8.67 11.66
N TYR A 165 -7.81 7.53 11.92
CA TYR A 165 -6.86 6.89 11.01
C TYR A 165 -7.50 5.69 10.31
N SER A 166 -7.12 5.49 9.05
CA SER A 166 -7.64 4.42 8.19
C SER A 166 -6.73 3.21 8.11
N GLY A 167 -5.50 3.29 8.62
CA GLY A 167 -4.61 2.14 8.65
C GLY A 167 -3.18 2.48 9.03
N LEU A 168 -2.30 1.49 8.84
CA LEU A 168 -0.87 1.56 9.15
C LEU A 168 -0.02 1.56 7.87
N ILE A 169 1.16 2.15 7.95
CA ILE A 169 2.20 2.09 6.94
C ILE A 169 3.45 1.53 7.58
N VAL A 170 3.99 0.46 7.00
CA VAL A 170 5.27 -0.14 7.40
C VAL A 170 6.27 0.06 6.27
N LYS A 171 7.37 0.75 6.54
CA LYS A 171 8.50 0.83 5.61
C LYS A 171 9.59 -0.14 6.05
N ALA A 172 9.87 -1.14 5.22
CA ALA A 172 10.80 -2.22 5.55
C ALA A 172 11.53 -2.78 4.32
N ILE A 173 12.66 -3.43 4.57
CA ILE A 173 13.38 -4.33 3.65
C ILE A 173 13.23 -5.73 4.23
N GLY A 174 12.87 -6.70 3.39
CA GLY A 174 12.75 -8.10 3.81
C GLY A 174 13.65 -9.02 2.99
N ASP A 175 13.28 -10.28 3.03
CA ASP A 175 13.87 -11.40 2.29
C ASP A 175 12.91 -11.96 1.22
N GLY A 176 11.88 -11.19 0.85
CA GLY A 176 10.85 -11.60 -0.09
C GLY A 176 9.71 -12.40 0.53
N LYS A 177 9.70 -12.61 1.86
CA LYS A 177 8.65 -13.33 2.58
C LYS A 177 7.48 -12.42 3.00
N VAL A 178 6.38 -13.07 3.36
CA VAL A 178 5.20 -12.46 3.96
C VAL A 178 5.38 -12.38 5.47
N TYR A 179 5.17 -11.17 5.98
CA TYR A 179 5.15 -10.83 7.40
C TYR A 179 3.77 -10.33 7.79
N THR A 180 3.52 -10.30 9.09
CA THR A 180 2.22 -9.89 9.64
C THR A 180 2.43 -8.73 10.59
N VAL A 181 1.63 -7.67 10.43
CA VAL A 181 1.41 -6.68 11.49
C VAL A 181 0.25 -7.16 12.34
N VAL A 182 0.47 -7.19 13.65
CA VAL A 182 -0.55 -7.50 14.65
C VAL A 182 -0.92 -6.22 15.40
N VAL A 183 -2.21 -5.96 15.51
CA VAL A 183 -2.78 -4.86 16.30
C VAL A 183 -3.53 -5.47 17.48
N ARG A 184 -3.30 -4.92 18.68
CA ARG A 184 -3.96 -5.36 19.92
C ARG A 184 -4.78 -4.22 20.51
N THR A 185 -6.00 -4.54 20.92
CA THR A 185 -6.88 -3.70 21.74
C THR A 185 -6.96 -4.29 23.15
N GLU A 186 -7.73 -3.69 24.05
CA GLU A 186 -7.96 -4.27 25.38
C GLU A 186 -8.53 -5.69 25.35
N SER A 187 -9.25 -6.05 24.27
CA SER A 187 -9.72 -7.42 24.01
C SER A 187 -8.61 -8.46 23.92
N PHE A 188 -7.34 -8.05 23.73
CA PHE A 188 -6.20 -8.95 23.82
C PHE A 188 -5.98 -9.44 25.26
N GLU A 189 -6.07 -8.53 26.23
CA GLU A 189 -5.83 -8.84 27.64
C GLU A 189 -6.98 -9.66 28.25
N THR A 190 -8.22 -9.39 27.82
CA THR A 190 -9.41 -10.09 28.32
C THR A 190 -9.71 -11.38 27.59
N ASP A 191 -9.59 -11.40 26.26
CA ASP A 191 -10.13 -12.46 25.40
C ASP A 191 -9.09 -13.08 24.46
N GLY A 192 -7.82 -12.66 24.55
CA GLY A 192 -6.73 -13.14 23.69
C GLY A 192 -6.90 -12.79 22.21
N ILE A 193 -7.67 -11.74 21.90
CA ILE A 193 -7.98 -11.38 20.52
C ILE A 193 -6.90 -10.48 19.93
N GLU A 194 -6.40 -10.87 18.75
CA GLU A 194 -5.41 -10.15 17.98
C GLU A 194 -5.95 -9.83 16.58
N TYR A 195 -5.52 -8.71 16.00
CA TYR A 195 -5.92 -8.31 14.65
C TYR A 195 -4.72 -8.37 13.72
N HIS A 196 -4.79 -9.18 12.66
CA HIS A 196 -3.64 -9.48 11.79
C HIS A 196 -3.88 -8.92 10.39
N ALA A 197 -2.86 -8.25 9.84
CA ALA A 197 -2.78 -7.91 8.42
C ALA A 197 -1.42 -8.32 7.85
N ASP A 198 -1.45 -9.00 6.72
CA ASP A 198 -0.25 -9.49 6.05
C ASP A 198 0.32 -8.48 5.07
N PHE A 199 1.64 -8.48 4.92
CA PHE A 199 2.35 -7.69 3.93
C PHE A 199 3.60 -8.41 3.44
N ALA A 200 3.90 -8.24 2.15
CA ALA A 200 5.13 -8.74 1.56
C ALA A 200 6.27 -7.72 1.76
N ALA A 201 7.40 -8.17 2.29
CA ALA A 201 8.59 -7.35 2.43
C ALA A 201 9.58 -7.66 1.29
N GLN A 202 9.79 -6.71 0.37
CA GLN A 202 10.63 -6.95 -0.80
C GLN A 202 12.11 -7.19 -0.43
N ALA A 203 12.74 -8.11 -1.14
CA ALA A 203 14.16 -8.37 -1.03
C ALA A 203 14.97 -7.18 -1.56
N ASN A 204 16.07 -6.83 -0.88
CA ASN A 204 17.09 -5.88 -1.33
C ASN A 204 16.66 -4.42 -1.57
N THR A 205 15.39 -4.05 -1.34
CA THR A 205 14.91 -2.68 -1.56
C THR A 205 13.86 -2.29 -0.52
N PHE A 206 13.88 -1.03 -0.08
CA PHE A 206 12.83 -0.53 0.81
C PHE A 206 11.48 -0.56 0.11
N SER A 207 10.56 -1.31 0.70
CA SER A 207 9.17 -1.34 0.30
C SER A 207 8.32 -0.65 1.37
N THR A 208 7.22 -0.05 0.93
CA THR A 208 6.22 0.59 1.81
C THR A 208 4.94 -0.22 1.70
N ALA A 209 4.58 -0.92 2.77
CA ALA A 209 3.32 -1.62 2.89
C ALA A 209 2.27 -0.68 3.50
N ARG A 210 1.12 -0.54 2.85
CA ARG A 210 -0.05 0.18 3.38
C ARG A 210 -1.09 -0.86 3.80
N LEU A 211 -1.49 -0.81 5.06
CA LEU A 211 -2.35 -1.78 5.70
C LEU A 211 -3.61 -1.08 6.23
N PRO A 212 -4.69 -1.03 5.43
CA PRO A 212 -5.97 -0.50 5.89
C PRO A 212 -6.46 -1.26 7.11
N PHE A 213 -7.05 -0.59 8.09
CA PHE A 213 -7.64 -1.29 9.24
C PHE A 213 -8.73 -2.29 8.83
N SER A 214 -9.39 -2.07 7.69
CA SER A 214 -10.33 -3.02 7.10
C SER A 214 -9.69 -4.31 6.56
N SER A 215 -8.37 -4.35 6.33
CA SER A 215 -7.66 -5.58 5.96
C SER A 215 -7.30 -6.44 7.17
N PHE A 216 -7.46 -5.93 8.39
CA PHE A 216 -7.15 -6.67 9.60
C PHE A 216 -8.24 -7.68 9.92
N SER A 217 -7.87 -8.94 10.04
CA SER A 217 -8.77 -10.00 10.48
C SER A 217 -8.51 -10.35 11.94
N ALA A 218 -9.57 -10.59 12.70
CA ALA A 218 -9.46 -11.03 14.09
C ALA A 218 -8.98 -12.49 14.17
N TYR A 219 -8.10 -12.76 15.12
CA TYR A 219 -7.55 -14.06 15.48
C TYR A 219 -7.67 -14.25 16.99
N ARG A 220 -7.81 -15.50 17.41
CA ARG A 220 -7.72 -15.93 18.81
C ARG A 220 -6.93 -17.23 18.83
N ASP A 221 -5.89 -17.30 19.67
CA ASP A 221 -5.03 -18.48 19.81
C ASP A 221 -4.49 -19.00 18.46
N GLY A 222 -4.04 -18.07 17.60
CA GLY A 222 -3.53 -18.38 16.26
C GLY A 222 -4.58 -18.78 15.22
N ARG A 223 -5.87 -18.84 15.58
CA ARG A 223 -6.97 -19.19 14.66
C ARG A 223 -7.77 -17.96 14.26
N ARG A 224 -8.02 -17.81 12.95
CA ARG A 224 -8.84 -16.72 12.43
C ARG A 224 -10.28 -16.87 12.89
N ILE A 225 -10.85 -15.82 13.46
CA ILE A 225 -12.26 -15.76 13.82
C ILE A 225 -13.07 -15.53 12.52
N PRO A 226 -14.12 -16.33 12.25
CA PRO A 226 -14.96 -16.12 11.07
C PRO A 226 -15.56 -14.70 11.05
N PRO A 227 -15.65 -14.03 9.88
CA PRO A 227 -16.11 -12.64 9.80
C PRO A 227 -17.48 -12.38 10.45
N ALA A 228 -18.39 -13.35 10.43
CA ALA A 228 -19.71 -13.24 11.06
C ALA A 228 -19.67 -13.09 12.59
N ASN A 229 -18.58 -13.55 13.23
CA ASN A 229 -18.40 -13.56 14.68
C ASN A 229 -17.17 -12.73 15.11
N ALA A 230 -16.48 -12.10 14.16
CA ALA A 230 -15.26 -11.36 14.43
C ALA A 230 -15.64 -10.00 15.06
N PRO A 231 -15.13 -9.66 16.25
CA PRO A 231 -15.28 -8.31 16.77
C PRO A 231 -14.60 -7.32 15.82
N GLU A 232 -15.18 -6.14 15.67
CA GLU A 232 -14.57 -5.07 14.90
C GLU A 232 -13.35 -4.52 15.65
N LEU A 233 -12.29 -4.20 14.91
CA LEU A 233 -11.11 -3.55 15.47
C LEU A 233 -11.49 -2.16 16.02
N ASN A 234 -11.54 -2.02 17.34
CA ASN A 234 -11.74 -0.72 17.98
C ASN A 234 -10.48 0.16 17.83
N ARG A 235 -10.51 1.03 16.82
CA ARG A 235 -9.41 1.95 16.49
C ARG A 235 -9.17 3.02 17.55
N GLY A 236 -10.14 3.31 18.41
CA GLY A 236 -10.00 4.29 19.49
C GLY A 236 -9.27 3.78 20.73
N ALA A 237 -9.03 2.47 20.82
CA ALA A 237 -8.49 1.82 22.01
C ALA A 237 -7.36 0.84 21.67
N ILE A 238 -6.32 1.32 20.99
CA ILE A 238 -5.16 0.49 20.62
C ILE A 238 -4.16 0.44 21.77
N VAL A 239 -3.83 -0.77 22.25
CA VAL A 239 -2.93 -0.97 23.39
C VAL A 239 -1.55 -1.49 23.00
N GLY A 240 -1.40 -2.07 21.80
CA GLY A 240 -0.12 -2.61 21.36
C GLY A 240 -0.04 -2.96 19.88
N LEU A 241 1.19 -3.15 19.42
CA LEU A 241 1.52 -3.62 18.07
C LEU A 241 2.52 -4.75 18.15
N ALA A 242 2.49 -5.66 17.18
CA ALA A 242 3.55 -6.61 16.94
C ALA A 242 3.88 -6.75 15.44
N LEU A 243 5.10 -7.18 15.18
CA LEU A 243 5.54 -7.66 13.88
C LEU A 243 5.87 -9.14 14.03
N ALA A 244 5.22 -9.96 13.22
CA ALA A 244 5.30 -11.40 13.32
C ALA A 244 5.67 -12.05 11.99
N PHE A 245 6.37 -13.17 12.09
CA PHE A 245 6.65 -14.09 11.03
C PHE A 245 6.01 -15.44 11.34
N TYR A 246 5.17 -15.89 10.42
CA TYR A 246 4.50 -17.19 10.48
C TYR A 246 4.96 -18.01 9.27
N PRO A 247 5.72 -19.10 9.45
CA PRO A 247 6.16 -19.93 8.33
C PRO A 247 4.98 -20.47 7.52
N ILE A 248 3.86 -20.81 8.17
CA ILE A 248 2.63 -21.29 7.51
C ILE A 248 1.99 -20.27 6.56
N ARG A 249 2.30 -18.97 6.68
CA ARG A 249 1.83 -17.92 5.75
C ARG A 249 2.71 -17.79 4.50
N ASN A 250 3.74 -18.62 4.39
CA ASN A 250 4.72 -18.59 3.31
C ASN A 250 4.75 -19.93 2.57
N ASP A 251 5.32 -19.92 1.36
CA ASP A 251 5.49 -21.13 0.56
C ASP A 251 6.44 -22.11 1.27
N PRO A 252 5.96 -23.31 1.68
CA PRO A 252 6.76 -24.27 2.44
C PRO A 252 7.92 -24.85 1.63
N SER A 253 7.88 -24.78 0.30
CA SER A 253 9.00 -25.21 -0.56
C SER A 253 10.17 -24.23 -0.55
N LYS A 254 9.91 -22.97 -0.20
CA LYS A 254 10.88 -21.87 -0.20
C LYS A 254 11.26 -21.39 1.19
N THR A 255 10.44 -21.71 2.20
CA THR A 255 10.57 -21.19 3.56
C THR A 255 10.79 -22.32 4.55
N THR A 256 12.03 -22.46 5.02
CA THR A 256 12.46 -23.43 6.04
C THR A 256 12.40 -22.87 7.46
N GLY A 257 11.70 -21.75 7.64
CA GLY A 257 11.49 -21.06 8.92
C GLY A 257 12.46 -19.92 9.22
N GLU A 258 13.51 -19.73 8.41
CA GLU A 258 14.41 -18.58 8.52
C GLU A 258 13.74 -17.30 8.00
N PHE A 259 14.00 -16.16 8.64
CA PHE A 259 13.40 -14.88 8.26
C PHE A 259 14.32 -13.70 8.54
N TYR A 260 14.19 -12.65 7.72
CA TYR A 260 14.86 -11.36 7.90
C TYR A 260 13.94 -10.19 7.54
N LEU A 261 13.67 -9.32 8.50
CA LEU A 261 12.91 -8.08 8.30
C LEU A 261 13.62 -6.89 8.96
N SER A 262 14.00 -5.91 8.16
CA SER A 262 14.59 -4.64 8.59
C SER A 262 13.58 -3.52 8.43
N VAL A 263 13.11 -2.96 9.55
CA VAL A 263 12.05 -1.96 9.61
C VAL A 263 12.64 -0.57 9.84
N ALA A 264 12.27 0.38 8.97
CA ALA A 264 12.67 1.78 9.13
C ALA A 264 11.69 2.57 10.00
N HIS A 265 10.39 2.44 9.74
CA HIS A 265 9.35 3.13 10.51
C HIS A 265 7.97 2.51 10.35
N ILE A 266 7.13 2.78 11.35
CA ILE A 266 5.70 2.49 11.34
C ILE A 266 4.95 3.82 11.53
N LYS A 267 3.95 4.07 10.70
CA LYS A 267 3.10 5.26 10.76
C LYS A 267 1.63 4.85 10.68
N ALA A 268 0.72 5.60 11.28
CA ALA A 268 -0.71 5.51 10.99
C ALA A 268 -1.07 6.57 9.95
N TYR A 269 -1.94 6.28 8.99
CA TYR A 269 -2.40 7.28 8.02
C TYR A 269 -3.87 7.64 8.22
N ARG A 270 -4.18 8.93 8.11
CA ARG A 270 -5.53 9.46 8.35
C ARG A 270 -6.54 8.93 7.35
N LYS A 271 -7.79 8.90 7.80
CA LYS A 271 -8.95 8.67 6.95
C LYS A 271 -9.06 9.84 5.95
N ARG A 272 -8.83 9.51 4.68
CA ARG A 272 -9.11 10.38 3.55
C ARG A 272 -10.21 9.69 2.78
N ASP A 273 -11.41 10.25 2.86
CA ASP A 273 -12.56 9.71 2.18
C ASP A 273 -12.46 9.97 0.67
N GLU A 274 -11.79 11.04 0.26
CA GLU A 274 -11.60 11.45 -1.14
C GLU A 274 -10.18 11.16 -1.69
N PRO A 275 -10.00 11.07 -3.01
CA PRO A 275 -8.68 10.93 -3.61
C PRO A 275 -7.83 12.20 -3.43
N GLU A 276 -6.60 12.03 -2.95
CA GLU A 276 -5.57 13.07 -2.88
C GLU A 276 -4.90 13.30 -4.24
N LEU A 277 -4.88 12.27 -5.09
CA LEU A 277 -4.25 12.32 -6.41
C LEU A 277 -5.12 11.66 -7.47
N VAL A 278 -5.45 12.38 -8.54
CA VAL A 278 -6.05 11.80 -9.75
C VAL A 278 -4.96 11.57 -10.78
N TYR A 279 -4.83 10.33 -11.26
CA TYR A 279 -3.85 9.94 -12.26
C TYR A 279 -4.52 9.61 -13.59
N VAL A 280 -4.12 10.33 -14.64
CA VAL A 280 -4.59 10.07 -16.01
C VAL A 280 -3.70 9.01 -16.64
N SER A 281 -4.23 7.79 -16.64
CA SER A 281 -3.62 6.57 -17.19
C SER A 281 -4.10 6.34 -18.64
N ASP A 282 -4.14 5.09 -19.08
CA ASP A 282 -4.53 4.68 -20.44
C ASP A 282 -5.44 3.45 -20.38
N ALA A 283 -6.51 3.41 -21.18
CA ALA A 283 -7.43 2.27 -21.26
C ALA A 283 -6.70 0.94 -21.56
N ALA A 284 -5.61 0.97 -22.32
CA ALA A 284 -4.83 -0.22 -22.63
C ALA A 284 -4.15 -0.86 -21.41
N VAL A 285 -3.93 -0.12 -20.31
CA VAL A 285 -3.41 -0.67 -19.05
C VAL A 285 -4.38 -1.69 -18.45
N GLY A 286 -5.69 -1.47 -18.60
CA GLY A 286 -6.72 -2.38 -18.11
C GLY A 286 -6.67 -3.77 -18.78
N ALA A 287 -6.30 -3.83 -20.06
CA ALA A 287 -6.11 -5.09 -20.79
C ALA A 287 -4.81 -5.81 -20.37
N HIS A 288 -3.74 -5.06 -20.09
CA HIS A 288 -2.44 -5.60 -19.73
C HIS A 288 -2.41 -6.28 -18.34
N TRP A 289 -3.15 -5.74 -17.36
CA TRP A 289 -3.30 -6.36 -16.03
C TRP A 289 -3.80 -7.81 -16.08
N ARG A 290 -4.75 -8.11 -16.98
CA ARG A 290 -5.29 -9.46 -17.12
C ARG A 290 -4.35 -10.38 -17.89
N ASN A 291 -3.60 -9.90 -18.88
CA ASN A 291 -2.62 -10.73 -19.59
C ASN A 291 -1.49 -11.20 -18.67
N GLN A 292 -1.03 -10.37 -17.73
CA GLN A 292 -0.06 -10.80 -16.71
C GLN A 292 -0.63 -11.82 -15.71
N MET A 293 -1.91 -11.69 -15.31
CA MET A 293 -2.59 -12.71 -14.49
C MET A 293 -2.84 -14.02 -15.26
N THR A 294 -3.07 -13.94 -16.56
CA THR A 294 -3.35 -15.12 -17.39
C THR A 294 -2.05 -15.85 -17.75
N GLN A 295 -0.95 -15.13 -18.00
CA GLN A 295 0.38 -15.73 -18.19
C GLN A 295 0.94 -16.35 -16.90
N SER A 296 0.71 -15.76 -15.72
CA SER A 296 1.15 -16.36 -14.45
C SER A 296 0.35 -17.61 -14.06
N VAL A 297 -0.85 -17.80 -14.63
CA VAL A 297 -1.69 -19.00 -14.46
C VAL A 297 -1.42 -20.06 -15.54
N LEU A 298 -0.95 -19.68 -16.73
CA LEU A 298 -0.73 -20.59 -17.86
C LEU A 298 0.71 -21.07 -18.05
N GLU A 299 1.72 -20.40 -17.47
CA GLU A 299 3.12 -20.82 -17.55
C GLU A 299 3.60 -21.42 -16.21
N PRO A 300 3.43 -22.74 -15.96
CA PRO A 300 4.25 -23.42 -14.98
C PRO A 300 5.70 -23.38 -15.49
N SER A 301 6.57 -22.72 -14.73
CA SER A 301 8.03 -22.64 -14.88
C SER A 301 8.64 -23.76 -15.74
N THR A 302 8.89 -23.47 -17.02
CA THR A 302 9.88 -24.19 -17.84
C THR A 302 10.99 -23.23 -18.21
N ALA A 303 11.70 -22.73 -17.19
CA ALA A 303 12.99 -22.06 -17.35
C ALA A 303 14.02 -22.77 -16.46
N ALA A 304 14.19 -24.07 -16.70
CA ALA A 304 15.23 -24.89 -16.12
C ALA A 304 15.65 -25.97 -17.13
N ALA A 305 16.10 -25.57 -18.32
CA ALA A 305 16.89 -26.43 -19.20
C ALA A 305 17.62 -25.60 -20.27
N ALA A 306 18.96 -25.73 -20.26
CA ALA A 306 19.93 -25.27 -21.25
C ALA A 306 20.18 -23.74 -21.26
N GLN A 307 21.41 -23.22 -21.17
CA GLN A 307 22.68 -23.73 -21.67
C GLN A 307 23.85 -23.33 -20.74
N GLU A 308 24.64 -24.32 -20.36
CA GLU A 308 26.05 -24.14 -19.97
C GLU A 308 26.87 -23.91 -21.24
N THR A 309 27.63 -22.80 -21.32
CA THR A 309 28.88 -22.76 -22.08
C THR A 309 29.87 -21.81 -21.41
N ASN A 310 31.03 -22.35 -21.03
CA ASN A 310 32.18 -21.66 -20.45
C ASN A 310 32.85 -20.68 -21.44
N PRO A 311 33.60 -19.68 -20.94
CA PRO A 311 34.27 -18.68 -21.76
C PRO A 311 35.65 -19.17 -22.22
N THR A 312 36.06 -18.87 -23.45
CA THR A 312 37.47 -18.95 -23.85
C THR A 312 37.81 -17.90 -24.90
N GLU A 313 38.78 -17.07 -24.51
CA GLU A 313 39.79 -16.36 -25.31
C GLU A 313 39.37 -15.43 -26.45
N ALA A 314 39.55 -14.13 -26.15
CA ALA A 314 39.81 -13.09 -27.12
C ALA A 314 41.16 -13.33 -27.82
N GLY A 315 41.11 -13.49 -29.15
CA GLY A 315 42.26 -13.53 -30.03
C GLY A 315 41.99 -12.65 -31.24
N ILE A 316 42.79 -11.59 -31.34
CA ILE A 316 42.76 -10.53 -32.34
C ILE A 316 43.21 -11.08 -33.70
N ALA A 317 42.45 -10.86 -34.78
CA ALA A 317 42.99 -10.83 -36.13
C ALA A 317 42.14 -9.99 -37.10
N SER A 318 42.88 -9.21 -37.87
CA SER A 318 42.55 -8.14 -38.80
C SER A 318 41.94 -8.56 -40.15
N ALA A 319 41.20 -7.61 -40.72
CA ALA A 319 41.18 -7.18 -42.13
C ALA A 319 40.75 -8.17 -43.23
N SER A 320 39.74 -7.78 -44.01
CA SER A 320 39.90 -7.55 -45.46
C SER A 320 38.59 -7.04 -46.09
N MET A 321 38.76 -6.04 -46.94
CA MET A 321 37.81 -5.56 -47.95
C MET A 321 37.37 -6.67 -48.91
N GLY A 322 36.17 -6.47 -49.49
CA GLY A 322 35.71 -7.18 -50.69
C GLY A 322 34.25 -6.82 -50.95
N GLY A 323 34.03 -5.82 -51.82
CA GLY A 323 32.69 -5.43 -52.24
C GLY A 323 32.08 -6.38 -53.25
N ASP A 324 30.77 -6.32 -53.40
CA ASP A 324 30.12 -6.50 -54.70
C ASP A 324 28.75 -5.82 -54.71
N GLU A 325 28.50 -5.06 -55.77
CA GLU A 325 27.23 -4.40 -56.06
C GLU A 325 26.29 -5.40 -56.75
N SER A 326 25.06 -5.54 -56.27
CA SER A 326 23.96 -5.96 -57.16
C SER A 326 22.72 -5.13 -56.87
N LYS A 327 22.30 -4.39 -57.90
CA LYS A 327 21.01 -3.73 -58.02
C LYS A 327 19.89 -4.77 -58.11
N GLY A 328 18.79 -4.54 -57.41
CA GLY A 328 17.52 -5.21 -57.63
C GLY A 328 16.41 -4.32 -57.10
N GLU A 329 15.65 -3.73 -58.03
CA GLU A 329 14.49 -2.89 -57.78
C GLU A 329 13.39 -3.65 -57.02
N GLY A 330 12.78 -2.97 -56.05
CA GLY A 330 11.66 -3.47 -55.25
C GLY A 330 11.29 -2.55 -54.09
N ALA A 331 11.48 -1.23 -54.25
CA ALA A 331 11.04 -0.25 -53.26
C ALA A 331 9.61 0.14 -53.60
N GLU A 332 8.64 -0.39 -52.84
CA GLU A 332 7.39 0.34 -52.49
C GLU A 332 6.51 -0.39 -51.45
N GLU A 333 6.85 -1.59 -50.98
CA GLU A 333 6.00 -2.33 -50.00
C GLU A 333 6.58 -2.47 -48.57
N GLU A 334 7.83 -2.06 -48.29
CA GLU A 334 8.45 -2.17 -46.94
C GLU A 334 8.25 -0.94 -46.03
N ALA A 335 7.77 0.19 -46.55
CA ALA A 335 7.59 1.41 -45.75
C ALA A 335 6.42 1.31 -44.76
N GLY A 336 5.42 0.47 -45.05
CA GLY A 336 4.26 0.24 -44.16
C GLY A 336 4.59 -0.64 -42.97
N ALA A 337 5.38 -1.71 -43.16
CA ALA A 337 5.69 -2.67 -42.11
C ALA A 337 6.68 -2.12 -41.06
N ALA A 338 7.69 -1.35 -41.47
CA ALA A 338 8.66 -0.76 -40.54
C ALA A 338 8.04 0.36 -39.68
N GLN A 339 7.07 1.10 -40.22
CA GLN A 339 6.32 2.12 -39.45
C GLN A 339 5.36 1.48 -38.45
N ASP A 340 4.68 0.38 -38.82
CA ASP A 340 3.70 -0.29 -37.96
C ASP A 340 4.36 -0.98 -36.74
N VAL A 341 5.55 -1.57 -36.94
CA VAL A 341 6.34 -2.16 -35.84
C VAL A 341 6.79 -1.08 -34.84
N GLY A 342 7.33 0.05 -35.33
CA GLY A 342 7.79 1.15 -34.46
C GLY A 342 6.67 1.83 -33.66
N ILE A 343 5.47 1.96 -34.24
CA ILE A 343 4.29 2.52 -33.57
C ILE A 343 3.78 1.55 -32.48
N SER A 344 3.79 0.25 -32.75
CA SER A 344 3.36 -0.78 -31.79
C SER A 344 4.27 -0.84 -30.55
N ASP A 345 5.58 -0.73 -30.74
CA ASP A 345 6.58 -0.72 -29.65
C ASP A 345 6.48 0.53 -28.78
N GLN A 346 6.28 1.71 -29.39
CA GLN A 346 6.05 2.95 -28.65
C GLN A 346 4.78 2.88 -27.80
N LYS A 347 3.69 2.35 -28.35
CA LYS A 347 2.44 2.14 -27.63
C LYS A 347 2.62 1.18 -26.46
N ALA A 348 3.31 0.06 -26.66
CA ALA A 348 3.60 -0.91 -25.59
C ALA A 348 4.44 -0.27 -24.46
N ARG A 349 5.47 0.50 -24.80
CA ARG A 349 6.30 1.21 -23.82
C ARG A 349 5.48 2.23 -23.02
N ARG A 350 4.61 3.01 -23.67
CA ARG A 350 3.71 3.96 -22.98
C ARG A 350 2.80 3.25 -21.98
N VAL A 351 2.16 2.15 -22.38
CA VAL A 351 1.28 1.36 -21.51
C VAL A 351 2.03 0.82 -20.30
N GLN A 352 3.26 0.34 -20.51
CA GLN A 352 4.11 -0.15 -19.41
C GLN A 352 4.46 0.95 -18.41
N VAL A 353 4.77 2.15 -18.88
CA VAL A 353 5.05 3.32 -18.04
C VAL A 353 3.80 3.73 -17.24
N LYS A 354 2.63 3.80 -17.88
CA LYS A 354 1.37 4.10 -17.20
C LYS A 354 1.05 3.05 -16.12
N LEU A 355 1.27 1.77 -16.39
CA LEU A 355 1.12 0.70 -15.41
C LEU A 355 2.06 0.86 -14.21
N GLN A 356 3.34 1.18 -14.46
CA GLN A 356 4.31 1.46 -13.39
C GLN A 356 3.89 2.69 -12.55
N GLY A 357 3.32 3.71 -13.19
CA GLY A 357 2.76 4.87 -12.50
C GLY A 357 1.57 4.51 -11.61
N GLU A 358 0.68 3.65 -12.09
CA GLU A 358 -0.42 3.13 -11.27
C GLU A 358 0.10 2.35 -10.06
N ASP A 359 1.06 1.43 -10.25
CA ASP A 359 1.65 0.66 -9.16
C ASP A 359 2.39 1.52 -8.14
N LEU A 360 3.04 2.59 -8.59
CA LEU A 360 3.66 3.57 -7.72
C LEU A 360 2.60 4.20 -6.80
N LEU A 361 1.46 4.63 -7.35
CA LEU A 361 0.39 5.24 -6.57
C LEU A 361 -0.26 4.25 -5.61
N ARG A 362 -0.49 3.00 -6.02
CA ARG A 362 -0.96 1.92 -5.12
C ARG A 362 -0.04 1.80 -3.91
N ARG A 363 1.28 1.87 -4.10
CA ARG A 363 2.28 1.71 -3.03
C ARG A 363 2.62 3.01 -2.29
N SER A 364 2.17 4.16 -2.79
CA SER A 364 2.54 5.49 -2.27
C SER A 364 1.98 5.76 -0.85
N GLY A 365 0.83 5.17 -0.54
CA GLY A 365 0.08 5.51 0.66
C GLY A 365 -0.67 6.84 0.58
N LEU A 366 -0.87 7.39 -0.62
CA LEU A 366 -1.86 8.44 -0.88
C LEU A 366 -3.18 7.79 -1.31
N THR A 367 -4.30 8.44 -1.04
CA THR A 367 -5.56 8.06 -1.71
C THR A 367 -5.52 8.56 -3.14
N TYR A 368 -6.01 7.75 -4.07
CA TYR A 368 -5.91 8.06 -5.49
C TYR A 368 -7.20 7.72 -6.24
N PHE A 369 -7.36 8.31 -7.41
CA PHE A 369 -8.29 7.85 -8.43
C PHE A 369 -7.53 7.71 -9.75
N MET A 370 -7.64 6.54 -10.41
CA MET A 370 -7.01 6.30 -11.70
C MET A 370 -8.07 6.30 -12.78
N VAL A 371 -7.99 7.28 -13.67
CA VAL A 371 -8.86 7.36 -14.85
C VAL A 371 -8.09 6.85 -16.06
N ARG A 372 -8.66 5.88 -16.76
CA ARG A 372 -8.10 5.26 -17.97
C ARG A 372 -8.97 5.62 -19.17
N PRO A 373 -8.84 6.84 -19.73
CA PRO A 373 -9.67 7.25 -20.85
C PRO A 373 -9.44 6.36 -22.08
N GLY A 374 -10.52 6.14 -22.84
CA GLY A 374 -10.45 5.58 -24.19
C GLY A 374 -9.84 6.56 -25.18
N THR A 375 -10.10 6.35 -26.47
CA THR A 375 -9.58 7.22 -27.53
C THR A 375 -10.08 8.66 -27.32
N LEU A 376 -9.15 9.60 -27.12
CA LEU A 376 -9.49 11.00 -26.82
C LEU A 376 -9.84 11.78 -28.09
N LEU A 377 -10.92 12.56 -28.03
CA LEU A 377 -11.33 13.51 -29.06
C LEU A 377 -11.44 14.93 -28.52
N ASP A 378 -11.27 15.91 -29.40
CA ASP A 378 -11.59 17.31 -29.12
C ASP A 378 -13.03 17.60 -29.52
N GLY A 379 -13.76 18.27 -28.63
CA GLY A 379 -15.15 18.63 -28.86
C GLY A 379 -15.84 19.08 -27.57
N PRO A 380 -17.08 19.60 -27.67
CA PRO A 380 -17.89 19.88 -26.49
C PRO A 380 -18.19 18.59 -25.72
N GLY A 381 -18.21 18.69 -24.39
CA GLY A 381 -18.66 17.61 -23.52
C GLY A 381 -20.19 17.50 -23.47
N GLY A 382 -20.67 16.69 -22.52
CA GLY A 382 -22.08 16.33 -22.36
C GLY A 382 -22.44 15.01 -23.03
N GLY A 383 -21.43 14.23 -23.44
CA GLY A 383 -21.62 12.86 -23.89
C GLY A 383 -21.97 11.95 -22.73
N ARG A 384 -22.79 10.92 -22.97
CA ARG A 384 -23.03 9.88 -21.97
C ARG A 384 -21.79 9.00 -21.85
N LEU A 385 -21.34 8.79 -20.63
CA LEU A 385 -20.12 8.05 -20.30
C LEU A 385 -20.42 6.64 -19.79
N SER A 386 -19.49 5.74 -20.08
CA SER A 386 -19.46 4.38 -19.55
C SER A 386 -18.19 4.19 -18.72
N PHE A 387 -18.36 3.67 -17.51
CA PHE A 387 -17.28 3.38 -16.57
C PHE A 387 -17.14 1.87 -16.44
N SER A 388 -15.91 1.36 -16.54
CA SER A 388 -15.67 -0.07 -16.35
C SER A 388 -14.32 -0.31 -15.69
N GLN A 389 -14.29 -1.26 -14.75
CA GLN A 389 -13.06 -1.76 -14.13
C GLN A 389 -12.54 -3.03 -14.82
N SER A 390 -13.25 -3.50 -15.85
CA SER A 390 -12.93 -4.69 -16.64
C SER A 390 -12.41 -4.30 -18.03
N VAL A 391 -12.16 -5.27 -18.92
CA VAL A 391 -11.71 -4.97 -20.29
C VAL A 391 -12.75 -4.11 -20.98
N VAL A 392 -12.29 -2.96 -21.49
CA VAL A 392 -13.12 -2.00 -22.20
C VAL A 392 -12.77 -2.03 -23.67
N ASP A 393 -13.79 -1.87 -24.49
CA ASP A 393 -13.61 -1.55 -25.89
C ASP A 393 -13.04 -0.13 -26.03
N SER A 394 -11.72 -0.02 -26.21
CA SER A 394 -11.04 1.25 -26.39
C SER A 394 -11.39 1.96 -27.71
N THR A 395 -12.23 1.36 -28.56
CA THR A 395 -12.63 1.93 -29.84
C THR A 395 -13.68 3.03 -29.69
N LEU A 396 -14.44 3.07 -28.59
CA LEU A 396 -15.41 4.14 -28.34
C LEU A 396 -14.68 5.40 -27.86
N PRO A 397 -14.69 6.48 -28.66
CA PRO A 397 -13.97 7.69 -28.29
C PRO A 397 -14.67 8.42 -27.15
N VAL A 398 -13.93 9.22 -26.39
CA VAL A 398 -14.44 10.10 -25.34
C VAL A 398 -13.84 11.49 -25.50
N THR A 399 -14.63 12.54 -25.23
CA THR A 399 -14.13 13.90 -25.37
C THR A 399 -13.18 14.26 -24.22
N ARG A 400 -12.16 15.08 -24.50
CA ARG A 400 -11.28 15.62 -23.44
C ARG A 400 -12.07 16.40 -22.39
N THR A 401 -13.15 17.06 -22.78
CA THR A 401 -14.04 17.80 -21.87
C THR A 401 -14.76 16.87 -20.90
N ASP A 402 -15.33 15.76 -21.38
CA ASP A 402 -15.99 14.79 -20.51
C ASP A 402 -14.99 14.12 -19.55
N VAL A 403 -13.79 13.77 -20.03
CA VAL A 403 -12.73 13.21 -19.17
C VAL A 403 -12.31 14.22 -18.10
N ALA A 404 -12.19 15.50 -18.43
CA ALA A 404 -11.90 16.55 -17.47
C ALA A 404 -13.00 16.69 -16.41
N GLU A 405 -14.27 16.58 -16.80
CA GLU A 405 -15.40 16.60 -15.87
C GLU A 405 -15.34 15.42 -14.88
N VAL A 406 -15.02 14.21 -15.36
CA VAL A 406 -14.81 13.05 -14.50
C VAL A 406 -13.65 13.27 -13.53
N ILE A 407 -12.51 13.79 -14.02
CA ILE A 407 -11.35 14.08 -13.18
C ILE A 407 -11.71 15.06 -12.07
N VAL A 408 -12.34 16.19 -12.40
CA VAL A 408 -12.68 17.24 -11.43
C VAL A 408 -13.73 16.73 -10.43
N SER A 409 -14.78 16.06 -10.92
CA SER A 409 -15.83 15.51 -10.05
C SER A 409 -15.30 14.46 -9.09
N SER A 410 -14.39 13.59 -9.56
CA SER A 410 -13.80 12.53 -8.74
C SER A 410 -12.97 13.06 -7.58
N LEU A 411 -12.37 14.26 -7.71
CA LEU A 411 -11.56 14.83 -6.63
C LEU A 411 -12.35 14.98 -5.35
N LEU A 412 -13.62 15.36 -5.44
CA LEU A 412 -14.50 15.65 -4.30
C LEU A 412 -15.46 14.51 -3.98
N ASP A 413 -15.33 13.37 -4.65
CA ASP A 413 -16.21 12.22 -4.44
C ASP A 413 -15.48 11.11 -3.68
N PRO A 414 -15.92 10.79 -2.45
CA PRO A 414 -15.35 9.68 -1.70
C PRO A 414 -15.39 8.33 -2.42
N ARG A 415 -16.35 8.13 -3.31
CA ARG A 415 -16.54 6.89 -4.07
C ARG A 415 -15.42 6.67 -5.09
N ALA A 416 -14.69 7.72 -5.48
CA ALA A 416 -13.52 7.62 -6.35
C ALA A 416 -12.26 7.13 -5.60
N CYS A 417 -12.30 7.05 -4.26
CA CYS A 417 -11.12 6.77 -3.45
C CYS A 417 -10.58 5.34 -3.64
N ASN A 418 -9.32 5.26 -4.07
CA ASN A 418 -8.59 4.03 -4.41
C ASN A 418 -9.25 3.20 -5.52
N VAL A 419 -9.98 3.87 -6.42
CA VAL A 419 -10.62 3.24 -7.58
C VAL A 419 -9.77 3.45 -8.83
N ALA A 420 -9.72 2.42 -9.67
CA ALA A 420 -9.26 2.52 -11.05
C ALA A 420 -10.38 2.13 -12.01
N CYS A 421 -10.65 2.95 -13.01
CA CYS A 421 -11.66 2.64 -14.03
C CYS A 421 -11.29 3.24 -15.38
N SER A 422 -11.80 2.60 -16.43
CA SER A 422 -11.77 3.08 -17.80
C SER A 422 -13.02 3.89 -18.11
N VAL A 423 -12.85 4.96 -18.89
CA VAL A 423 -13.92 5.89 -19.26
C VAL A 423 -13.99 6.00 -20.77
N THR A 424 -15.14 5.67 -21.35
CA THR A 424 -15.43 5.79 -22.79
C THR A 424 -16.79 6.44 -22.99
N ALA A 425 -17.12 6.85 -24.22
CA ALA A 425 -18.51 7.10 -24.55
C ALA A 425 -19.36 5.83 -24.34
N SER A 426 -20.61 6.03 -23.95
CA SER A 426 -21.64 5.00 -23.87
C SER A 426 -22.25 4.77 -25.26
N GLU A 427 -22.44 3.51 -25.65
CA GLU A 427 -23.16 3.12 -26.87
C GLU A 427 -24.66 3.49 -26.82
N TYR A 428 -25.21 3.69 -25.62
CA TYR A 428 -26.63 4.01 -25.43
C TYR A 428 -26.92 5.51 -25.53
N THR A 429 -27.56 5.92 -26.63
CA THR A 429 -27.91 7.31 -26.98
C THR A 429 -29.30 7.75 -26.48
N GLN A 430 -29.73 7.39 -25.27
CA GLN A 430 -30.98 7.94 -24.73
C GLN A 430 -30.77 9.38 -24.23
N MET A 431 -31.73 10.26 -24.57
CA MET A 431 -31.69 11.72 -24.50
C MET A 431 -31.00 12.32 -23.26
N ALA A 432 -30.25 13.39 -23.53
CA ALA A 432 -29.55 14.38 -22.70
C ALA A 432 -30.10 14.65 -21.27
N ALA A 433 -30.11 13.65 -20.41
CA ALA A 433 -30.13 13.86 -18.97
C ALA A 433 -28.68 14.00 -18.48
N GLU A 434 -28.43 15.01 -17.66
CA GLU A 434 -27.18 15.17 -16.92
C GLU A 434 -26.84 13.87 -16.20
N GLN A 435 -25.69 13.29 -16.52
CA GLN A 435 -25.28 12.00 -15.97
C GLN A 435 -24.58 12.22 -14.64
N ASP A 436 -25.14 11.63 -13.59
CA ASP A 436 -24.58 11.70 -12.25
C ASP A 436 -23.33 10.81 -12.13
N ILE A 437 -22.15 11.42 -12.20
CA ILE A 437 -20.85 10.75 -12.11
C ILE A 437 -20.72 9.98 -10.78
N SER A 438 -21.28 10.50 -9.68
CA SER A 438 -21.22 9.85 -8.38
C SER A 438 -21.96 8.52 -8.35
N LYS A 439 -23.03 8.36 -9.14
CA LYS A 439 -23.72 7.06 -9.31
C LYS A 439 -22.90 6.05 -10.12
N LEU A 440 -22.14 6.53 -11.10
CA LEU A 440 -21.22 5.66 -11.86
C LEU A 440 -20.06 5.18 -10.98
N LEU A 441 -19.57 6.03 -10.08
CA LEU A 441 -18.52 5.69 -9.12
C LEU A 441 -19.02 4.75 -8.02
N GLU A 442 -20.30 4.85 -7.62
CA GLU A 442 -20.89 4.03 -6.54
C GLU A 442 -20.83 2.52 -6.82
N VAL A 443 -20.92 2.11 -8.09
CA VAL A 443 -20.83 0.71 -8.49
C VAL A 443 -19.39 0.20 -8.66
N MET A 444 -18.40 1.07 -8.52
CA MET A 444 -16.99 0.71 -8.62
C MET A 444 -16.48 0.11 -7.31
N GLN A 445 -15.62 -0.90 -7.41
CA GLN A 445 -14.96 -1.49 -6.25
C GLN A 445 -13.57 -0.86 -6.04
N PRO A 446 -13.22 -0.45 -4.80
CA PRO A 446 -11.86 -0.06 -4.49
C PRO A 446 -10.87 -1.19 -4.80
N ASN A 447 -9.68 -0.84 -5.29
CA ASN A 447 -8.63 -1.81 -5.56
C ASN A 447 -8.27 -2.54 -4.26
N ARG A 448 -8.44 -3.87 -4.22
CA ARG A 448 -7.88 -4.71 -3.15
C ARG A 448 -6.38 -4.85 -3.42
N MET A 449 -5.56 -4.53 -2.42
CA MET A 449 -4.10 -4.78 -2.48
C MET A 449 -3.80 -6.26 -2.49
#